data_AF-A0A7S7NKX9-F1
#
_entry.id   AF-A0A7S7NKX9-F1
#
_cell.length_a   1.000
_cell.length_b   1.000
_cell.length_c   1.000
_cell.angle_alpha   90.00
_cell.angle_beta   90.00
_cell.angle_gamma   90.00
#
_symmetry.space_group_name_H-M   'P 1'
#
loop_
_entity.id
_entity.type
_entity.pdbx_description
1 polymer ?
#
loop_
_entity_poly.entity_id
_entity_poly.type
_entity_poly.pdbx_seq_one_letter_code
_entity_poly.pdbx_strand_id
1 'polypeptide(L)'
;MLRVLPVALAHLFFFTVLSAQTTIYVVRHADRAPGNEDPPISETGQLRAKALARLLTDAPLGAIFATEAVRTQQTAAHTASAHRLHTETVTAKDIAGLLRRIKAELPPGKSALVVGHRATVPLIVQALGGGAIPPLGSSEVDRMTAVTCWPDGKCAVQVFRYGPE
;
A
#
# COMPACT_ATOMS: atom_id res chain seq x y z
N MET A 1 -20.30 -66.97 -1.49
CA MET A 1 -20.01 -65.87 -0.54
C MET A 1 -19.07 -64.89 -1.22
N LEU A 2 -19.58 -63.74 -1.70
CA LEU A 2 -18.79 -62.73 -2.41
C LEU A 2 -18.40 -61.63 -1.41
N ARG A 3 -17.11 -61.52 -1.09
CA ARG A 3 -16.56 -60.45 -0.23
C ARG A 3 -16.34 -59.20 -1.09
N VAL A 4 -17.12 -58.15 -0.84
CA VAL A 4 -16.89 -56.82 -1.43
C VAL A 4 -15.98 -56.05 -0.48
N LEU A 5 -14.77 -55.71 -0.92
CA LEU A 5 -13.83 -54.87 -0.18
C LEU A 5 -14.16 -53.39 -0.48
N PRO A 6 -14.29 -52.50 0.52
CA PRO A 6 -14.58 -51.09 0.24
C PRO A 6 -13.29 -50.41 -0.23
N VAL A 7 -13.31 -49.90 -1.46
CA VAL A 7 -12.27 -48.98 -1.95
C VAL A 7 -12.55 -47.62 -1.32
N ALA A 8 -11.78 -47.25 -0.30
CA ALA A 8 -11.80 -45.91 0.26
C ALA A 8 -11.14 -44.94 -0.73
N LEU A 9 -11.97 -44.15 -1.41
CA LEU A 9 -11.50 -43.11 -2.34
C LEU A 9 -11.05 -41.89 -1.51
N ALA A 10 -9.75 -41.82 -1.21
CA ALA A 10 -9.15 -40.65 -0.57
C ALA A 10 -9.10 -39.50 -1.59
N HIS A 11 -10.02 -38.54 -1.48
CA HIS A 11 -9.96 -37.30 -2.23
C HIS A 11 -8.84 -36.41 -1.67
N LEU A 12 -7.66 -36.52 -2.27
CA LEU A 12 -6.56 -35.60 -2.05
C LEU A 12 -6.97 -34.23 -2.62
N PHE A 13 -7.51 -33.34 -1.77
CA PHE A 13 -7.70 -31.93 -2.14
C PHE A 13 -6.31 -31.28 -2.23
N PHE A 14 -5.76 -31.24 -3.46
CA PHE A 14 -4.63 -30.39 -3.77
C PHE A 14 -5.10 -28.93 -3.71
N PHE A 15 -4.96 -28.30 -2.54
CA PHE A 15 -5.04 -26.84 -2.44
C PHE A 15 -3.83 -26.28 -3.16
N THR A 16 -4.01 -25.90 -4.43
CA THR A 16 -3.05 -25.02 -5.08
C THR A 16 -3.11 -23.68 -4.37
N VAL A 17 -2.06 -23.33 -3.63
CA VAL A 17 -1.86 -21.96 -3.19
C VAL A 17 -1.59 -21.15 -4.45
N LEU A 18 -2.66 -20.55 -5.00
CA LEU A 18 -2.51 -19.54 -6.02
C LEU A 18 -1.80 -18.37 -5.33
N SER A 19 -0.48 -18.30 -5.50
CA SER A 19 0.31 -17.23 -4.90
C SER A 19 -0.02 -15.95 -5.66
N ALA A 20 -0.99 -15.22 -5.11
CA ALA A 20 -1.54 -14.02 -5.70
C ALA A 20 -0.49 -12.90 -5.67
N GLN A 21 -0.45 -12.10 -6.73
CA GLN A 21 0.38 -10.90 -6.81
C GLN A 21 0.12 -9.97 -5.61
N THR A 22 1.16 -9.28 -5.15
CA THR A 22 1.07 -8.28 -4.09
C THR A 22 1.18 -6.90 -4.71
N THR A 23 0.22 -6.01 -4.41
CA THR A 23 0.29 -4.60 -4.84
C THR A 23 0.54 -3.68 -3.66
N ILE A 24 1.58 -2.85 -3.75
CA ILE A 24 1.87 -1.81 -2.77
C ILE A 24 1.64 -0.45 -3.43
N TYR A 25 0.64 0.27 -2.94
CA TYR A 25 0.33 1.63 -3.35
C TYR A 25 1.17 2.60 -2.52
N VAL A 26 1.95 3.45 -3.18
CA VAL A 26 2.86 4.40 -2.53
C VAL A 26 2.46 5.81 -2.94
N VAL A 27 2.21 6.65 -1.95
CA VAL A 27 1.86 8.07 -2.14
C VAL A 27 2.73 8.95 -1.24
N ARG A 28 2.90 10.21 -1.64
CA ARG A 28 3.31 11.28 -0.72
C ARG A 28 2.08 11.76 0.05
N HIS A 29 2.26 12.31 1.25
CA HIS A 29 1.20 13.06 1.94
C HIS A 29 0.54 14.12 1.04
N ALA A 30 -0.73 14.40 1.31
CA ALA A 30 -1.52 15.42 0.62
C ALA A 30 -1.08 16.85 0.95
N ASP A 31 -1.75 17.83 0.33
CA ASP A 31 -1.50 19.26 0.50
C ASP A 31 -1.43 19.66 1.98
N ARG A 32 -0.34 20.32 2.36
CA ARG A 32 -0.14 20.78 3.74
C ARG A 32 -0.83 22.11 3.99
N ALA A 33 -1.32 22.31 5.20
CA ALA A 33 -1.66 23.65 5.68
C ALA A 33 -0.39 24.52 5.76
N PRO A 34 -0.50 25.84 5.60
CA PRO A 34 0.60 26.74 5.93
C PRO A 34 0.90 26.70 7.44
N GLY A 35 2.15 26.88 7.84
CA GLY A 35 2.54 26.97 9.25
C GLY A 35 3.72 26.09 9.65
N ASN A 36 3.68 25.66 10.91
CA ASN A 36 4.65 24.91 11.73
C ASN A 36 5.48 23.80 11.06
N GLU A 37 6.40 23.21 11.83
CA GLU A 37 7.36 22.18 11.36
C GLU A 37 6.68 20.88 10.89
N ASP A 38 5.61 20.45 11.58
CA ASP A 38 4.76 19.33 11.17
C ASP A 38 3.28 19.75 11.03
N PRO A 39 2.93 20.43 9.93
CA PRO A 39 1.58 20.93 9.73
C PRO A 39 0.62 19.79 9.38
N PRO A 40 -0.66 19.91 9.77
CA PRO A 40 -1.70 19.04 9.26
C PRO A 40 -1.89 19.24 7.74
N ILE A 41 -2.70 18.39 7.11
CA ILE A 41 -3.13 18.61 5.73
C ILE A 41 -4.17 19.75 5.67
N SER A 42 -4.11 20.55 4.60
CA SER A 42 -5.06 21.65 4.34
C SER A 42 -6.45 21.11 3.98
N GLU A 43 -7.42 22.00 3.77
CA GLU A 43 -8.73 21.60 3.25
C GLU A 43 -8.64 20.89 1.89
N THR A 44 -7.83 21.42 0.96
CA THR A 44 -7.52 20.73 -0.30
C THR A 44 -6.89 19.37 -0.04
N GLY A 45 -6.00 19.28 0.96
CA GLY A 45 -5.39 18.03 1.37
C GLY A 45 -6.40 17.01 1.89
N GLN A 46 -7.41 17.45 2.65
CA GLN A 46 -8.53 16.60 3.09
C GLN A 46 -9.35 16.10 1.90
N LEU A 47 -9.64 16.94 0.91
CA LEU A 47 -10.32 16.54 -0.32
C LEU A 47 -9.50 15.48 -1.09
N ARG A 48 -8.17 15.65 -1.15
CA ARG A 48 -7.26 14.70 -1.78
C ARG A 48 -7.19 13.38 -1.03
N ALA A 49 -7.13 13.40 0.31
CA ALA A 49 -7.16 12.21 1.14
C ALA A 49 -8.49 11.42 0.96
N LYS A 50 -9.62 12.11 0.84
CA LYS A 50 -10.90 11.48 0.49
C LYS A 50 -10.88 10.88 -0.93
N ALA A 51 -10.26 11.56 -1.89
CA ALA A 51 -10.12 11.04 -3.24
C ALA A 51 -9.22 9.78 -3.29
N LEU A 52 -8.16 9.73 -2.48
CA LEU A 52 -7.32 8.53 -2.32
C LEU A 52 -8.15 7.35 -1.80
N ALA A 53 -8.97 7.56 -0.77
CA ALA A 53 -9.84 6.53 -0.22
C ALA A 53 -10.85 6.02 -1.27
N ARG A 54 -11.42 6.93 -2.08
CA ARG A 54 -12.30 6.54 -3.20
C ARG A 54 -11.56 5.72 -4.27
N LEU A 55 -10.36 6.15 -4.66
CA LEU A 55 -9.55 5.44 -5.65
C LEU A 55 -9.18 4.02 -5.20
N LEU A 56 -8.98 3.83 -3.91
CA LEU A 56 -8.61 2.55 -3.31
C LEU A 56 -9.80 1.77 -2.74
N THR A 57 -11.05 2.14 -3.05
CA THR A 57 -12.23 1.51 -2.43
C THR A 57 -12.29 0.00 -2.69
N ASP A 58 -12.01 -0.44 -3.93
CA ASP A 58 -12.06 -1.86 -4.32
C ASP A 58 -10.70 -2.57 -4.19
N ALA A 59 -9.65 -1.85 -3.78
CA ALA A 59 -8.34 -2.46 -3.56
C ALA A 59 -8.40 -3.38 -2.32
N PRO A 60 -7.89 -4.62 -2.36
CA PRO A 60 -7.96 -5.53 -1.23
C PRO A 60 -6.88 -5.19 -0.20
N LEU A 61 -6.97 -4.00 0.43
CA LEU A 61 -5.98 -3.56 1.41
C LEU A 61 -6.04 -4.45 2.65
N GLY A 62 -4.87 -4.91 3.10
CA GLY A 62 -4.67 -5.65 4.34
C GLY A 62 -3.81 -4.89 5.36
N ALA A 63 -3.10 -3.84 4.92
CA ALA A 63 -2.28 -3.01 5.79
C ALA A 63 -2.18 -1.58 5.23
N ILE A 64 -1.99 -0.62 6.13
CA ILE A 64 -1.74 0.78 5.79
C ILE A 64 -0.58 1.25 6.65
N PHE A 65 0.47 1.78 6.02
CA PHE A 65 1.64 2.33 6.68
C PHE A 65 1.73 3.83 6.40
N ALA A 66 2.03 4.62 7.43
CA ALA A 66 2.31 6.04 7.28
C ALA A 66 3.46 6.43 8.20
N THR A 67 4.20 7.47 7.82
CA THR A 67 5.27 7.97 8.71
C THR A 67 4.71 8.61 9.97
N GLU A 68 5.58 8.90 10.94
CA GLU A 68 5.23 9.59 12.18
C GLU A 68 4.63 10.99 12.01
N ALA A 69 4.74 11.59 10.82
CA ALA A 69 4.27 12.96 10.56
C ALA A 69 2.73 13.07 10.55
N VAL A 70 2.19 14.13 11.15
CA VAL A 70 0.74 14.39 11.21
C VAL A 70 0.12 14.37 9.81
N ARG A 71 0.79 14.98 8.83
CA ARG A 71 0.30 15.03 7.44
C ARG A 71 0.21 13.67 6.75
N THR A 72 1.12 12.73 7.01
CA THR A 72 1.04 11.38 6.40
C THR A 72 -0.07 10.58 7.08
N GLN A 73 -0.19 10.67 8.40
CA GLN A 73 -1.27 10.05 9.17
C GLN A 73 -2.65 10.54 8.72
N GLN A 74 -2.84 11.85 8.58
CA GLN A 74 -4.11 12.42 8.12
C GLN A 74 -4.43 12.07 6.66
N THR A 75 -3.42 11.93 5.80
CA THR A 75 -3.63 11.49 4.42
C THR A 75 -4.13 10.04 4.37
N ALA A 76 -3.66 9.17 5.26
CA ALA A 76 -4.06 7.77 5.34
C ALA A 76 -5.46 7.56 5.98
N ALA A 77 -5.89 8.49 6.83
CA ALA A 77 -7.02 8.31 7.74
C ALA A 77 -8.34 7.91 7.05
N HIS A 78 -8.69 8.54 5.92
CA HIS A 78 -9.92 8.21 5.19
C HIS A 78 -9.87 6.80 4.58
N THR A 79 -8.71 6.39 4.04
CA THR A 79 -8.52 5.03 3.51
C THR A 79 -8.57 4.01 4.64
N ALA A 80 -7.95 4.30 5.78
CA ALA A 80 -7.98 3.43 6.96
C ALA A 80 -9.40 3.20 7.47
N SER A 81 -10.20 4.27 7.57
CA SER A 81 -11.61 4.18 7.94
C SER A 81 -12.43 3.37 6.94
N ALA A 82 -12.26 3.61 5.63
CA ALA A 82 -13.00 2.90 4.58
C ALA A 82 -12.72 1.39 4.57
N HIS A 83 -11.47 0.99 4.84
CA HIS A 83 -11.03 -0.41 4.89
C HIS A 83 -11.14 -1.05 6.27
N ARG A 84 -11.56 -0.30 7.31
CA ARG A 84 -11.58 -0.74 8.71
C ARG A 84 -10.23 -1.26 9.19
N LEU A 85 -9.15 -0.58 8.78
CA LEU A 85 -7.77 -0.88 9.16
C LEU A 85 -7.23 0.21 10.08
N HIS A 86 -6.23 -0.14 10.89
CA HIS A 86 -5.40 0.83 11.57
C HIS A 86 -4.28 1.32 10.65
N THR A 87 -3.80 2.55 10.90
CA THR A 87 -2.59 3.05 10.23
C THR A 87 -1.40 2.72 11.10
N GLU A 88 -0.47 1.97 10.53
CA GLU A 88 0.75 1.55 11.17
C GLU A 88 1.85 2.60 11.01
N THR A 89 2.31 3.15 12.13
CA THR A 89 3.36 4.17 12.12
C THR A 89 4.72 3.56 11.82
N VAL A 90 5.43 4.09 10.82
CA VAL A 90 6.80 3.70 10.46
C VAL A 90 7.73 4.91 10.52
N THR A 91 9.00 4.71 10.86
CA THR A 91 9.98 5.81 10.84
C THR A 91 10.28 6.20 9.40
N ALA A 92 10.14 7.47 9.05
CA ALA A 92 10.31 7.96 7.67
C ALA A 92 11.66 7.58 7.02
N LYS A 93 12.72 7.49 7.82
CA LYS A 93 14.09 7.15 7.37
C LYS A 93 14.38 5.64 7.35
N ASP A 94 13.54 4.81 7.96
CA ASP A 94 13.76 3.35 8.06
C ASP A 94 12.97 2.58 7.00
N ILE A 95 13.37 2.73 5.73
CA ILE A 95 12.75 2.03 4.60
C ILE A 95 12.92 0.51 4.72
N ALA A 96 14.08 0.06 5.22
CA ALA A 96 14.32 -1.37 5.44
C ALA A 96 13.37 -1.93 6.51
N GLY A 97 13.11 -1.18 7.58
CA GLY A 97 12.10 -1.50 8.58
C GLY A 97 10.70 -1.58 8.00
N LEU A 98 10.30 -0.60 7.19
CA LEU A 98 9.02 -0.63 6.47
C LEU A 98 8.89 -1.92 5.63
N LEU A 99 9.89 -2.28 4.84
CA LEU A 99 9.85 -3.50 4.02
C LEU A 99 9.70 -4.78 4.86
N ARG A 100 10.43 -4.86 5.99
CA ARG A 100 10.29 -5.98 6.93
C ARG A 100 8.86 -6.07 7.48
N ARG A 101 8.26 -4.94 7.85
CA ARG A 101 6.89 -4.87 8.35
C ARG A 101 5.87 -5.26 7.29
N ILE A 102 6.00 -4.76 6.06
CA ILE A 102 5.15 -5.18 4.93
C ILE A 102 5.20 -6.70 4.78
N LYS A 103 6.39 -7.31 4.79
CA LYS A 103 6.54 -8.77 4.65
C LYS A 103 5.93 -9.55 5.82
N ALA A 104 6.00 -9.02 7.04
CA ALA A 104 5.53 -9.69 8.24
C ALA A 104 4.02 -9.54 8.49
N GLU A 105 3.47 -8.38 8.17
CA GLU A 105 2.12 -7.98 8.57
C GLU A 105 1.10 -8.07 7.42
N LEU A 106 1.54 -8.03 6.15
CA LEU A 106 0.62 -8.08 5.02
C LEU A 106 0.15 -9.52 4.75
N PRO A 107 -1.17 -9.80 4.81
CA PRO A 107 -1.66 -11.15 4.53
C PRO A 107 -1.46 -11.53 3.05
N PRO A 108 -1.28 -12.82 2.73
CA PRO A 108 -1.18 -13.30 1.36
C PRO A 108 -2.39 -12.85 0.50
N GLY A 109 -2.11 -12.38 -0.72
CA GLY A 109 -3.13 -11.89 -1.65
C GLY A 109 -3.78 -10.56 -1.27
N LYS A 110 -3.29 -9.88 -0.22
CA LYS A 110 -3.68 -8.51 0.12
C LYS A 110 -2.70 -7.50 -0.47
N SER A 111 -3.16 -6.26 -0.52
CA SER A 111 -2.39 -5.09 -0.93
C SER A 111 -2.12 -4.18 0.27
N ALA A 112 -1.18 -3.25 0.15
CA ALA A 112 -0.93 -2.25 1.19
C ALA A 112 -0.90 -0.83 0.63
N LEU A 113 -1.27 0.14 1.46
CA LEU A 113 -1.00 1.56 1.20
C LEU A 113 0.20 2.02 2.05
N VAL A 114 1.11 2.77 1.45
CA VAL A 114 2.22 3.44 2.12
C VAL A 114 2.15 4.94 1.84
N VAL A 115 2.05 5.73 2.91
CA VAL A 115 2.04 7.20 2.85
C VAL A 115 3.36 7.75 3.38
N GLY A 116 4.16 8.31 2.49
CA GLY A 116 5.48 8.86 2.79
C GLY A 116 5.63 10.34 2.43
N HIS A 117 6.86 10.71 2.09
CA HIS A 117 7.26 12.07 1.76
C HIS A 117 7.83 12.13 0.35
N ARG A 118 7.91 13.35 -0.21
CA ARG A 118 8.52 13.61 -1.53
C ARG A 118 9.88 12.93 -1.70
N ALA A 119 10.72 12.96 -0.66
CA ALA A 119 12.06 12.38 -0.67
C ALA A 119 12.09 10.85 -0.47
N THR A 120 11.11 10.28 0.22
CA THR A 120 11.13 8.85 0.57
C THR A 120 10.33 8.00 -0.42
N VAL A 121 9.31 8.55 -1.08
CA VAL A 121 8.49 7.81 -2.04
C VAL A 121 9.31 7.16 -3.17
N PRO A 122 10.24 7.85 -3.87
CA PRO A 122 11.05 7.21 -4.90
C PRO A 122 11.91 6.07 -4.35
N LEU A 123 12.47 6.24 -3.14
CA LEU A 123 13.31 5.25 -2.48
C LEU A 123 12.51 4.01 -2.06
N ILE A 124 11.28 4.20 -1.57
CA ILE A 124 10.35 3.11 -1.22
C ILE A 124 9.99 2.32 -2.48
N VAL A 125 9.61 3.01 -3.57
CA VAL A 125 9.26 2.34 -4.84
C VAL A 125 10.44 1.52 -5.38
N GLN A 126 11.64 2.08 -5.35
CA GLN A 126 12.85 1.36 -5.75
C GLN A 126 13.09 0.12 -4.87
N ALA A 127 12.99 0.28 -3.54
CA ALA A 127 13.23 -0.81 -2.58
C ALA A 127 12.17 -1.93 -2.66
N LEU A 128 10.97 -1.63 -3.14
CA LEU A 128 9.91 -2.59 -3.43
C LEU A 128 10.12 -3.36 -4.76
N GLY A 129 11.18 -3.06 -5.52
CA GLY A 129 11.44 -3.70 -6.82
C GLY A 129 10.86 -2.95 -8.01
N GLY A 130 10.31 -1.75 -7.82
CA GLY A 130 9.77 -0.91 -8.90
C GLY A 130 10.85 -0.21 -9.77
N GLY A 131 12.12 -0.36 -9.43
CA GLY A 131 13.21 0.35 -10.09
C GLY A 131 13.25 1.85 -9.77
N ALA A 132 14.14 2.57 -10.44
CA ALA A 132 14.26 4.02 -10.27
C ALA A 132 13.08 4.73 -10.93
N ILE A 133 12.36 5.56 -10.16
CA ILE A 133 11.31 6.45 -10.69
C ILE A 133 11.77 7.91 -10.66
N PRO A 134 11.22 8.79 -11.53
CA PRO A 134 11.51 10.21 -11.48
C PRO A 134 11.19 10.80 -10.09
N PRO A 135 12.05 11.69 -9.56
CA PRO A 135 11.77 12.40 -8.32
C PRO A 135 10.41 13.10 -8.36
N LEU A 136 9.74 13.19 -7.21
CA LEU A 136 8.50 13.94 -7.12
C LEU A 136 8.81 15.45 -7.08
N GLY A 137 8.06 16.22 -7.88
CA GLY A 137 8.07 17.68 -7.85
C GLY A 137 7.69 18.24 -6.48
N SER A 138 8.10 19.47 -6.17
CA SER A 138 7.79 20.11 -4.89
C SER A 138 6.28 20.27 -4.67
N SER A 139 5.55 20.65 -5.71
CA SER A 139 4.09 20.78 -5.78
C SER A 139 3.35 19.47 -6.09
N GLU A 140 4.08 18.39 -6.41
CA GLU A 140 3.47 17.14 -6.81
C GLU A 140 2.99 16.35 -5.59
N VAL A 141 1.67 16.31 -5.41
CA VAL A 141 0.96 15.67 -4.28
C VAL A 141 -0.11 14.67 -4.74
N ASP A 142 -0.35 14.58 -6.04
CA ASP A 142 -1.42 13.81 -6.69
C ASP A 142 -0.95 12.50 -7.32
N ARG A 143 0.36 12.17 -7.22
CA ARG A 143 0.91 10.91 -7.76
C ARG A 143 0.68 9.76 -6.79
N MET A 144 0.06 8.68 -7.28
CA MET A 144 0.08 7.36 -6.66
C MET A 144 0.86 6.38 -7.54
N THR A 145 1.82 5.69 -6.96
CA THR A 145 2.59 4.64 -7.64
C THR A 145 2.17 3.28 -7.10
N ALA A 146 1.68 2.39 -7.95
CA ALA A 146 1.42 1.00 -7.60
C ALA A 146 2.60 0.13 -8.03
N VAL A 147 3.22 -0.57 -7.07
CA VAL A 147 4.24 -1.59 -7.34
C VAL A 147 3.58 -2.94 -7.15
N THR A 148 3.43 -3.68 -8.25
CA THR A 148 2.83 -5.03 -8.23
C THR A 148 3.91 -6.06 -8.46
N CYS A 149 4.11 -6.98 -7.51
CA CYS A 149 5.11 -8.04 -7.62
C CYS A 149 4.46 -9.42 -7.64
N TRP A 150 5.00 -10.30 -8.48
CA TRP A 150 4.58 -11.70 -8.63
C TRP A 150 5.51 -12.63 -7.83
N PRO A 151 5.07 -13.88 -7.59
CA PRO A 151 5.86 -14.86 -6.83
C PRO A 151 7.21 -15.21 -7.46
N ASP A 152 7.37 -15.01 -8.77
CA ASP A 152 8.63 -15.20 -9.49
C ASP A 152 9.62 -14.04 -9.29
N GLY A 153 9.26 -13.05 -8.47
CA GLY A 153 10.08 -11.89 -8.13
C GLY A 153 10.02 -10.75 -9.15
N LYS A 154 9.29 -10.90 -10.25
CA LYS A 154 9.09 -9.79 -11.19
C LYS A 154 8.14 -8.77 -10.59
N CYS A 155 8.39 -7.50 -10.88
CA CYS A 155 7.52 -6.41 -10.48
C CYS A 155 7.17 -5.51 -11.67
N ALA A 156 5.98 -4.93 -11.64
CA ALA A 156 5.52 -3.90 -12.55
C ALA A 156 5.17 -2.64 -11.77
N VAL A 157 5.36 -1.49 -12.41
CA VAL A 157 5.04 -0.18 -11.85
C VAL A 157 3.97 0.50 -12.69
N GLN A 158 2.93 0.99 -12.04
CA GLN A 158 1.90 1.83 -12.64
C GLN A 158 1.79 3.14 -11.87
N VAL A 159 1.57 4.24 -12.60
CA VAL A 159 1.44 5.57 -12.01
C VAL A 159 0.06 6.11 -12.31
N PHE A 160 -0.59 6.64 -11.28
CA PHE A 160 -1.92 7.22 -11.32
C PHE A 160 -1.88 8.66 -10.80
N ARG A 161 -2.85 9.46 -11.26
CA ARG A 161 -3.14 10.80 -10.74
C ARG A 161 -4.47 10.79 -10.00
N TYR A 162 -4.57 11.52 -8.89
CA TYR A 162 -5.79 11.53 -8.08
C TYR A 162 -5.98 12.83 -7.29
N GLY A 163 -7.24 13.10 -6.95
CA GLY A 163 -7.64 14.27 -6.18
C GLY A 163 -7.96 15.49 -7.06
N PRO A 164 -8.28 16.62 -6.43
CA PRO A 164 -8.54 17.87 -7.16
C PRO A 164 -7.29 18.35 -7.90
N GLU A 165 -7.50 19.04 -9.02
CA GLU A 165 -6.45 19.81 -9.71
C GLU A 165 -5.86 20.90 -8.81
#